data_AF-A0AAE3YQA6-F1
#
_entry.id   AF-A0AAE3YQA6-F1
#
_cell.length_a   1.000
_cell.length_b   1.000
_cell.length_c   1.000
_cell.angle_alpha   90.00
_cell.angle_beta   90.00
_cell.angle_gamma   90.00
#
_symmetry.space_group_name_H-M   'P 1'
#
loop_
_entity.id
_entity.type
_entity.pdbx_description
1 polymer ?
#
loop_
_entity_poly.entity_id
_entity_poly.type
_entity_poly.pdbx_seq_one_letter_code
_entity_poly.pdbx_strand_id
1 'polypeptide(L)'
;MTGSAIAAVGAAVMLSLPQAWAADGNLSLGGGADGSSKAGGTSYGNVKDGSTSTYWSPSGATGYVSVKWSSATSVNRVVIQQASGGGSITGWRLLNADSGAVLASGSGSPGTISFAATSLKKVTLDITGASSAPRIAEFETYSGGGSTPTTAPTTGGPVPTPTGGAGTPTGAWPSSAGSVSISGTVSVSGTFDGGMKTYCCIGDGGQSESQDPMFSIANGGTLQNVILGSPAGDGVHCEGTCTLRNVWWNDIGEDAATFKGTGGGTSYVIGGGARSGSDKTFQHNGNGTVSISGFYLKGSGKLYRACGNCSTSHQRHVRIDNVLLDDIDMVAGINSNWGDTATITRVTLVGSATVCGKYQGVSKGNEPSYLGEGWNDANCKVNRSDITYR
;
A
#
# COMPACT_ATOMS: atom_id res chain seq x y z
N MET A 1 -69.97 -28.61 -27.07
CA MET A 1 -69.23 -29.02 -25.86
C MET A 1 -67.78 -29.25 -26.26
N THR A 2 -66.87 -28.55 -25.59
CA THR A 2 -65.44 -28.86 -25.37
C THR A 2 -64.56 -29.22 -26.58
N GLY A 3 -63.80 -28.25 -27.07
CA GLY A 3 -62.53 -28.45 -27.76
C GLY A 3 -61.41 -27.83 -26.92
N SER A 4 -60.65 -28.67 -26.22
CA SER A 4 -59.56 -28.26 -25.31
C SER A 4 -58.35 -27.77 -26.11
N ALA A 5 -57.95 -26.52 -25.89
CA ALA A 5 -56.66 -26.00 -26.36
C ALA A 5 -55.55 -26.40 -25.37
N ILE A 6 -54.59 -27.18 -25.85
CA ILE A 6 -53.35 -27.51 -25.14
C ILE A 6 -52.40 -26.31 -25.28
N ALA A 7 -52.19 -25.56 -24.21
CA ALA A 7 -51.14 -24.56 -24.13
C ALA A 7 -49.85 -25.26 -23.66
N ALA A 8 -48.91 -25.47 -24.59
CA ALA A 8 -47.55 -25.90 -24.27
C ALA A 8 -46.81 -24.72 -23.61
N VAL A 9 -46.48 -24.86 -22.33
CA VAL A 9 -45.60 -23.92 -21.62
C VAL A 9 -44.16 -24.24 -22.04
N GLY A 10 -43.65 -23.51 -23.03
CA GLY A 10 -42.22 -23.49 -23.33
C GLY A 10 -41.49 -22.71 -22.24
N ALA A 11 -40.89 -23.43 -21.29
CA ALA A 11 -39.94 -22.83 -20.35
C ALA A 11 -38.67 -22.45 -21.13
N ALA A 12 -38.57 -21.18 -21.52
CA ALA A 12 -37.32 -20.60 -21.98
C ALA A 12 -36.38 -20.52 -20.77
N VAL A 13 -35.53 -21.55 -20.61
CA VAL A 13 -34.34 -21.45 -19.78
C VAL A 13 -33.44 -20.41 -20.44
N MET A 14 -33.52 -19.17 -19.96
CA MET A 14 -32.51 -18.15 -20.21
C MET A 14 -31.21 -18.64 -19.57
N LEU A 15 -30.41 -19.36 -20.35
CA LEU A 15 -29.00 -19.57 -20.03
C LEU A 15 -28.36 -18.19 -20.03
N SER A 16 -28.22 -17.59 -18.84
CA SER A 16 -27.38 -16.42 -18.66
C SER A 16 -25.95 -16.85 -18.95
N LEU A 17 -25.52 -16.62 -20.19
CA LEU A 17 -24.10 -16.58 -20.53
C LEU A 17 -23.41 -15.65 -19.51
N PRO A 18 -22.22 -16.01 -19.01
CA PRO A 18 -21.45 -15.07 -18.21
C PRO A 18 -21.27 -13.80 -19.04
N GLN A 19 -21.82 -12.69 -18.57
CA GLN A 19 -21.54 -11.38 -19.13
C GLN A 19 -20.03 -11.20 -19.12
N ALA A 20 -19.42 -11.29 -20.30
CA ALA A 20 -18.13 -10.69 -20.54
C ALA A 20 -18.26 -9.22 -20.13
N TRP A 21 -17.47 -8.78 -19.14
CA TRP A 21 -17.37 -7.37 -18.82
C TRP A 21 -16.82 -6.66 -20.05
N ALA A 22 -17.72 -6.06 -20.82
CA ALA A 22 -17.36 -5.17 -21.90
C ALA A 22 -16.54 -4.01 -21.32
N ALA A 23 -15.51 -3.65 -22.07
CA ALA A 23 -14.51 -2.63 -21.80
C ALA A 23 -15.05 -1.18 -21.82
N ASP A 24 -16.12 -0.90 -21.06
CA ASP A 24 -16.64 0.46 -20.92
C ASP A 24 -15.72 1.26 -19.98
N GLY A 25 -14.65 1.82 -20.56
CA GLY A 25 -13.77 2.79 -19.90
C GLY A 25 -12.28 2.66 -20.22
N ASN A 26 -11.82 1.60 -20.89
CA ASN A 26 -10.41 1.47 -21.27
C ASN A 26 -10.12 2.33 -22.51
N LEU A 27 -9.52 3.50 -22.28
CA LEU A 27 -9.17 4.48 -23.31
C LEU A 27 -8.04 3.99 -24.24
N SER A 28 -7.31 2.94 -23.88
CA SER A 28 -6.20 2.40 -24.68
C SER A 28 -6.65 1.65 -25.92
N LEU A 29 -7.84 1.02 -25.90
CA LEU A 29 -8.33 0.20 -27.01
C LEU A 29 -8.52 1.01 -28.30
N GLY A 30 -8.91 2.28 -28.17
CA GLY A 30 -9.04 3.23 -29.29
C GLY A 30 -7.76 3.99 -29.63
N GLY A 31 -6.66 3.78 -28.88
CA GLY A 31 -5.39 4.47 -29.06
C GLY A 31 -4.43 3.79 -30.04
N GLY A 32 -3.36 4.49 -30.40
CA GLY A 32 -2.16 3.92 -30.99
C GLY A 32 -1.17 3.45 -29.93
N ALA A 33 -0.17 2.66 -30.33
CA ALA A 33 0.93 2.26 -29.46
C ALA A 33 2.28 2.39 -30.18
N ASP A 34 3.33 2.72 -29.43
CA ASP A 34 4.72 2.69 -29.88
C ASP A 34 5.65 2.39 -28.69
N GLY A 35 6.94 2.22 -28.95
CA GLY A 35 7.89 1.89 -27.90
C GLY A 35 9.33 2.06 -28.36
N SER A 36 10.23 1.61 -27.50
CA SER A 36 11.68 1.58 -27.72
C SER A 36 12.07 0.49 -28.74
N SER A 37 12.49 -0.67 -28.25
CA SER A 37 12.79 -1.86 -29.01
C SER A 37 11.68 -2.91 -28.85
N LYS A 38 11.76 -3.98 -29.65
CA LYS A 38 10.87 -5.13 -29.55
C LYS A 38 11.64 -6.43 -29.77
N ALA A 39 11.36 -7.44 -28.95
CA ALA A 39 11.83 -8.80 -29.19
C ALA A 39 11.18 -9.38 -30.47
N GLY A 40 11.69 -10.52 -30.96
CA GLY A 40 11.06 -11.24 -32.06
C GLY A 40 9.68 -11.78 -31.67
N GLY A 41 8.70 -11.75 -32.58
CA GLY A 41 7.36 -12.31 -32.36
C GLY A 41 6.40 -11.45 -31.52
N THR A 42 6.76 -10.20 -31.22
CA THR A 42 5.95 -9.27 -30.43
C THR A 42 5.69 -7.95 -31.18
N SER A 43 4.67 -7.19 -30.76
CA SER A 43 4.26 -5.92 -31.36
C SER A 43 3.89 -4.90 -30.27
N TYR A 44 4.11 -3.61 -30.53
CA TYR A 44 3.62 -2.53 -29.66
C TYR A 44 2.10 -2.54 -29.54
N GLY A 45 1.39 -2.93 -30.61
CA GLY A 45 -0.07 -2.98 -30.62
C GLY A 45 -0.66 -3.97 -29.63
N ASN A 46 0.14 -4.93 -29.15
CA ASN A 46 -0.32 -5.98 -28.26
C ASN A 46 -0.69 -5.44 -26.87
N VAL A 47 -0.13 -4.31 -26.41
CA VAL A 47 -0.44 -3.77 -25.08
C VAL A 47 -1.82 -3.11 -24.97
N LYS A 48 -2.60 -3.13 -26.05
CA LYS A 48 -3.86 -2.38 -26.14
C LYS A 48 -4.87 -3.08 -27.05
N ASP A 49 -4.71 -4.39 -27.24
CA ASP A 49 -5.64 -5.19 -28.05
C ASP A 49 -6.71 -5.85 -27.18
N GLY A 50 -6.63 -5.71 -25.86
CA GLY A 50 -7.59 -6.27 -24.90
C GLY A 50 -7.40 -7.77 -24.70
N SER A 51 -6.24 -8.31 -25.07
CA SER A 51 -5.91 -9.73 -24.98
C SER A 51 -4.67 -9.93 -24.12
N THR A 52 -4.87 -10.61 -22.99
CA THR A 52 -3.76 -11.02 -22.11
C THR A 52 -2.91 -12.17 -22.69
N SER A 53 -3.25 -12.66 -23.88
CA SER A 53 -2.55 -13.76 -24.57
C SER A 53 -1.42 -13.27 -25.50
N THR A 54 -1.51 -12.02 -25.92
CA THR A 54 -0.50 -11.29 -26.69
C THR A 54 0.27 -10.38 -25.74
N TYR A 55 1.49 -9.97 -26.13
CA TYR A 55 2.29 -9.08 -25.29
C TYR A 55 3.28 -8.27 -26.11
N TRP A 56 3.64 -7.09 -25.62
CA TRP A 56 4.89 -6.41 -25.96
C TRP A 56 6.05 -6.90 -25.07
N SER A 57 7.25 -7.04 -25.63
CA SER A 57 8.47 -7.27 -24.84
C SER A 57 9.64 -6.49 -25.44
N PRO A 58 10.41 -5.73 -24.64
CA PRO A 58 11.62 -5.08 -25.13
C PRO A 58 12.72 -6.10 -25.45
N SER A 59 13.76 -5.68 -26.16
CA SER A 59 14.89 -6.56 -26.52
C SER A 59 15.80 -6.94 -25.34
N GLY A 60 15.60 -6.35 -24.16
CA GLY A 60 16.43 -6.56 -22.97
C GLY A 60 15.67 -6.27 -21.68
N ALA A 61 16.38 -6.18 -20.55
CA ALA A 61 15.77 -5.99 -19.22
C ALA A 61 15.16 -4.59 -18.98
N THR A 62 15.33 -3.67 -19.93
CA THR A 62 14.82 -2.30 -19.87
C THR A 62 14.21 -1.91 -21.21
N GLY A 63 13.35 -0.90 -21.20
CA GLY A 63 12.73 -0.36 -22.40
C GLY A 63 11.39 0.29 -22.07
N TYR A 64 10.86 1.05 -23.02
CA TYR A 64 9.57 1.70 -22.86
C TYR A 64 8.54 1.26 -23.90
N VAL A 65 7.27 1.33 -23.51
CA VAL A 65 6.09 1.19 -24.36
C VAL A 65 5.08 2.27 -24.00
N SER A 66 4.31 2.73 -24.98
CA SER A 66 3.40 3.86 -24.83
C SER A 66 2.04 3.60 -25.45
N VAL A 67 1.03 4.23 -24.87
CA VAL A 67 -0.30 4.42 -25.47
C VAL A 67 -0.43 5.88 -25.88
N LYS A 68 -0.98 6.14 -27.07
CA LYS A 68 -1.14 7.49 -27.63
C LYS A 68 -2.49 7.71 -28.31
N TRP A 69 -2.96 8.95 -28.29
CA TRP A 69 -4.22 9.40 -28.89
C TRP A 69 -3.97 10.51 -29.90
N SER A 70 -4.91 10.71 -30.83
CA SER A 70 -4.84 11.76 -31.86
C SER A 70 -5.04 13.17 -31.26
N SER A 71 -5.76 13.28 -30.15
CA SER A 71 -5.99 14.50 -29.37
C SER A 71 -5.62 14.28 -27.91
N ALA A 72 -5.56 15.36 -27.13
CA ALA A 72 -5.25 15.26 -25.71
C ALA A 72 -6.40 14.56 -24.98
N THR A 73 -6.08 13.47 -24.28
CA THR A 73 -7.01 12.64 -23.53
C THR A 73 -6.73 12.81 -22.05
N SER A 74 -7.78 12.99 -21.24
CA SER A 74 -7.63 13.02 -19.79
C SER A 74 -7.48 11.61 -19.25
N VAL A 75 -6.38 11.33 -18.57
CA VAL A 75 -6.11 10.03 -17.94
C VAL A 75 -5.69 10.28 -16.50
N ASN A 76 -6.19 9.46 -15.57
CA ASN A 76 -5.81 9.52 -14.16
C ASN A 76 -5.51 8.15 -13.55
N ARG A 77 -5.67 7.08 -14.34
CA ARG A 77 -5.36 5.72 -13.92
C ARG A 77 -4.87 4.91 -15.10
N VAL A 78 -3.87 4.07 -14.82
CA VAL A 78 -3.28 3.10 -15.72
C VAL A 78 -3.31 1.73 -15.06
N VAL A 79 -3.56 0.67 -15.82
CA VAL A 79 -3.42 -0.72 -15.36
C VAL A 79 -2.43 -1.42 -16.26
N ILE A 80 -1.36 -1.97 -15.67
CA ILE A 80 -0.37 -2.77 -16.38
C ILE A 80 -0.61 -4.24 -16.05
N GLN A 81 -0.84 -5.05 -17.08
CA GLN A 81 -0.91 -6.50 -16.95
C GLN A 81 0.34 -7.12 -17.56
N GLN A 82 1.04 -7.96 -16.82
CA GLN A 82 2.21 -8.68 -17.32
C GLN A 82 1.85 -10.09 -17.78
N ALA A 83 2.40 -10.50 -18.92
CA ALA A 83 2.28 -11.89 -19.38
C ALA A 83 3.33 -12.77 -18.69
N SER A 84 2.97 -14.03 -18.45
CA SER A 84 3.90 -15.03 -17.90
C SER A 84 5.10 -15.29 -18.83
N GLY A 85 6.21 -15.74 -18.25
CA GLY A 85 7.42 -16.13 -18.99
C GLY A 85 8.32 -14.97 -19.42
N GLY A 86 8.07 -13.74 -18.93
CA GLY A 86 8.99 -12.61 -18.99
C GLY A 86 9.77 -12.41 -17.70
N GLY A 87 10.75 -11.50 -17.73
CA GLY A 87 11.47 -11.07 -16.54
C GLY A 87 10.62 -10.25 -15.58
N SER A 88 10.93 -10.34 -14.28
CA SER A 88 10.26 -9.57 -13.23
C SER A 88 10.74 -8.13 -13.26
N ILE A 89 9.83 -7.18 -13.45
CA ILE A 89 10.14 -5.75 -13.40
C ILE A 89 10.58 -5.40 -11.97
N THR A 90 11.71 -4.70 -11.85
CA THR A 90 12.28 -4.23 -10.58
C THR A 90 12.23 -2.71 -10.45
N GLY A 91 12.09 -1.97 -11.56
CA GLY A 91 11.93 -0.52 -11.56
C GLY A 91 11.22 -0.01 -12.81
N TRP A 92 10.38 1.01 -12.64
CA TRP A 92 9.62 1.64 -13.71
C TRP A 92 9.23 3.08 -13.40
N ARG A 93 8.90 3.84 -14.44
CA ARG A 93 8.25 5.15 -14.36
C ARG A 93 7.18 5.30 -15.43
N LEU A 94 6.09 5.97 -15.09
CA LEU A 94 5.04 6.38 -16.00
C LEU A 94 5.27 7.85 -16.35
N LEU A 95 5.32 8.17 -17.64
CA LEU A 95 5.66 9.49 -18.15
C LEU A 95 4.49 10.08 -18.96
N ASN A 96 4.29 11.38 -18.82
CA ASN A 96 3.64 12.18 -19.85
C ASN A 96 4.70 12.42 -20.94
N ALA A 97 4.55 11.75 -22.08
CA ALA A 97 5.58 11.79 -23.13
C ALA A 97 5.61 13.13 -23.89
N ASP A 98 4.57 13.96 -23.78
CA ASP A 98 4.54 15.28 -24.41
C ASP A 98 5.43 16.28 -23.65
N SER A 99 5.52 16.13 -22.32
CA SER A 99 6.27 17.04 -21.44
C SER A 99 7.52 16.43 -20.81
N GLY A 100 7.65 15.11 -20.83
CA GLY A 100 8.66 14.36 -20.08
C GLY A 100 8.38 14.27 -18.58
N ALA A 101 7.26 14.80 -18.09
CA ALA A 101 6.91 14.76 -16.68
C ALA A 101 6.66 13.32 -16.20
N VAL A 102 7.20 12.97 -15.04
CA VAL A 102 6.93 11.69 -14.39
C VAL A 102 5.56 11.78 -13.70
N LEU A 103 4.61 10.98 -14.17
CA LEU A 103 3.26 10.86 -13.61
C LEU A 103 3.24 9.96 -12.38
N ALA A 104 4.03 8.89 -12.42
CA ALA A 104 4.22 7.94 -11.33
C ALA A 104 5.53 7.18 -11.52
N SER A 105 6.05 6.55 -10.48
CA SER A 105 7.17 5.61 -10.58
C SER A 105 7.08 4.57 -9.47
N GLY A 106 7.81 3.47 -9.61
CA GLY A 106 7.81 2.43 -8.61
C GLY A 106 8.89 1.39 -8.82
N SER A 107 9.04 0.55 -7.80
CA SER A 107 9.85 -0.66 -7.82
C SER A 107 8.95 -1.90 -7.86
N GLY A 108 9.45 -3.00 -8.43
CA GLY A 108 8.66 -4.22 -8.60
C GLY A 108 7.65 -4.14 -9.75
N SER A 109 6.87 -5.20 -9.91
CA SER A 109 5.86 -5.33 -10.97
C SER A 109 4.74 -4.30 -10.84
N PRO A 110 4.53 -3.40 -11.83
CA PRO A 110 3.38 -2.50 -11.84
C PRO A 110 2.07 -3.27 -12.03
N GLY A 111 1.03 -2.85 -11.32
CA GLY A 111 -0.36 -3.28 -11.50
C GLY A 111 -1.23 -2.07 -11.83
N THR A 112 -2.17 -1.73 -10.95
CA THR A 112 -2.94 -0.48 -11.04
C THR A 112 -2.14 0.71 -10.51
N ILE A 113 -2.05 1.76 -11.31
CA ILE A 113 -1.34 3.01 -11.03
C ILE A 113 -2.33 4.16 -11.19
N SER A 114 -2.57 4.92 -10.11
CA SER A 114 -3.40 6.13 -10.16
C SER A 114 -2.51 7.37 -10.01
N PHE A 115 -2.89 8.47 -10.66
CA PHE A 115 -2.17 9.74 -10.66
C PHE A 115 -3.15 10.90 -10.88
N ALA A 116 -2.69 12.14 -10.68
CA ALA A 116 -3.52 13.32 -10.92
C ALA A 116 -4.04 13.33 -12.36
N ALA A 117 -5.33 13.64 -12.57
CA ALA A 117 -5.91 13.69 -13.89
C ALA A 117 -5.10 14.62 -14.80
N THR A 118 -4.49 14.02 -15.82
CA THR A 118 -3.56 14.70 -16.72
C THR A 118 -4.10 14.60 -18.13
N SER A 119 -4.22 15.75 -18.80
CA SER A 119 -4.54 15.81 -20.22
C SER A 119 -3.25 15.68 -21.02
N LEU A 120 -3.14 14.62 -21.83
CA LEU A 120 -1.93 14.28 -22.60
C LEU A 120 -2.29 13.48 -23.85
N LYS A 121 -1.45 13.56 -24.88
CA LYS A 121 -1.59 12.78 -26.12
C LYS A 121 -0.86 11.45 -26.05
N LYS A 122 0.12 11.29 -25.16
CA LYS A 122 0.89 10.05 -25.03
C LYS A 122 1.39 9.79 -23.61
N VAL A 123 1.05 8.60 -23.09
CA VAL A 123 1.55 8.08 -21.81
C VAL A 123 2.54 6.95 -22.07
N THR A 124 3.67 6.95 -21.36
CA THR A 124 4.75 5.99 -21.55
C THR A 124 5.03 5.25 -20.25
N LEU A 125 5.00 3.91 -20.29
CA LEU A 125 5.61 3.07 -19.27
C LEU A 125 7.07 2.86 -19.67
N ASP A 126 7.98 3.42 -18.89
CA ASP A 126 9.42 3.26 -19.05
C ASP A 126 9.96 2.32 -17.98
N ILE A 127 10.40 1.13 -18.40
CA ILE A 127 10.93 0.09 -17.55
C ILE A 127 12.43 0.34 -17.37
N THR A 128 12.81 0.71 -16.15
CA THR A 128 14.18 1.09 -15.80
C THR A 128 14.98 -0.07 -15.22
N GLY A 129 14.33 -1.21 -14.91
CA GLY A 129 15.01 -2.45 -14.51
C GLY A 129 14.08 -3.66 -14.47
N ALA A 130 14.61 -4.82 -14.82
CA ALA A 130 13.97 -6.12 -14.70
C ALA A 130 15.02 -7.24 -14.59
N SER A 131 14.63 -8.45 -14.17
CA SER A 131 15.56 -9.61 -14.11
C SER A 131 15.93 -10.18 -15.48
N SER A 132 15.09 -9.97 -16.49
CA SER A 132 15.29 -10.25 -17.92
C SER A 132 14.24 -9.47 -18.72
N ALA A 133 14.08 -9.69 -20.02
CA ALA A 133 13.09 -8.97 -20.82
C ALA A 133 11.65 -9.20 -20.30
N PRO A 134 10.97 -8.18 -19.75
CA PRO A 134 9.61 -8.32 -19.26
C PRO A 134 8.61 -8.46 -20.41
N ARG A 135 7.40 -8.93 -20.12
CA ARG A 135 6.32 -9.04 -21.11
C ARG A 135 5.11 -8.28 -20.61
N ILE A 136 4.74 -7.22 -21.30
CA ILE A 136 3.55 -6.42 -21.00
C ILE A 136 2.42 -6.91 -21.89
N ALA A 137 1.42 -7.54 -21.28
CA ALA A 137 0.23 -8.00 -21.98
C ALA A 137 -0.70 -6.82 -22.26
N GLU A 138 -1.01 -6.01 -21.24
CA GLU A 138 -1.91 -4.87 -21.39
C GLU A 138 -1.34 -3.62 -20.70
N PHE A 139 -1.61 -2.47 -21.30
CA PHE A 139 -1.39 -1.12 -20.81
C PHE A 139 -2.70 -0.36 -20.98
N GLU A 140 -3.58 -0.51 -20.01
CA GLU A 140 -4.91 0.05 -20.00
C GLU A 140 -4.89 1.44 -19.38
N THR A 141 -5.76 2.33 -19.85
CA THR A 141 -5.83 3.72 -19.40
C THR A 141 -7.27 4.11 -19.13
N TYR A 142 -7.50 4.90 -18.08
CA TYR A 142 -8.84 5.25 -17.61
C TYR A 142 -8.93 6.70 -17.15
N SER A 143 -10.14 7.24 -17.20
CA SER A 143 -10.55 8.51 -16.61
C SER A 143 -11.70 8.27 -15.60
N GLY A 144 -11.46 8.46 -14.30
CA GLY A 144 -12.48 8.32 -13.25
C GLY A 144 -12.47 9.50 -12.26
N GLY A 145 -13.63 10.13 -12.03
CA GLY A 145 -13.76 11.40 -11.31
C GLY A 145 -13.20 11.42 -9.89
N GLY A 146 -12.24 12.32 -9.67
CA GLY A 146 -11.68 12.65 -8.36
C GLY A 146 -10.72 13.82 -8.53
N SER A 147 -11.19 15.04 -8.32
CA SER A 147 -10.37 16.25 -8.33
C SER A 147 -9.61 16.40 -7.01
N THR A 148 -8.28 16.37 -7.05
CA THR A 148 -7.40 16.71 -5.92
C THR A 148 -6.60 17.98 -6.28
N PRO A 149 -6.35 18.92 -5.34
CA PRO A 149 -5.79 20.23 -5.64
C PRO A 149 -4.35 20.16 -6.18
N THR A 150 -4.10 20.93 -7.22
CA THR A 150 -2.81 21.14 -7.88
C THR A 150 -1.77 21.75 -6.95
N THR A 151 -0.59 21.16 -6.88
CA THR A 151 0.66 21.92 -6.72
C THR A 151 1.66 21.40 -7.76
N ALA A 152 2.25 22.32 -8.52
CA ALA A 152 3.09 22.04 -9.68
C ALA A 152 4.37 21.27 -9.29
N PRO A 153 4.90 20.40 -10.17
CA PRO A 153 6.11 19.63 -9.88
C PRO A 153 7.35 20.54 -9.99
N THR A 154 8.06 20.73 -8.88
CA THR A 154 9.45 21.20 -8.91
C THR A 154 10.36 20.07 -9.37
N THR A 155 11.19 20.38 -10.36
CA THR A 155 12.22 19.57 -11.00
C THR A 155 13.14 18.83 -10.02
N GLY A 156 13.50 17.59 -10.41
CA GLY A 156 14.15 16.58 -9.57
C GLY A 156 15.51 16.95 -8.97
N GLY A 157 15.66 16.60 -7.70
CA GLY A 157 16.93 16.23 -7.09
C GLY A 157 17.11 14.70 -7.08
N PRO A 158 18.31 14.19 -6.79
CA PRO A 158 18.58 12.75 -6.76
C PRO A 158 17.65 12.06 -5.77
N VAL A 159 17.13 10.88 -6.15
CA VAL A 159 16.45 9.97 -5.22
C VAL A 159 17.44 9.66 -4.09
N PRO A 160 17.23 10.14 -2.86
CA PRO A 160 18.11 9.75 -1.78
C PRO A 160 17.79 8.29 -1.47
N THR A 161 18.82 7.44 -1.53
CA THR A 161 18.91 6.25 -0.68
C THR A 161 18.43 6.65 0.73
N PRO A 162 17.57 5.88 1.42
CA PRO A 162 17.12 6.24 2.76
C PRO A 162 18.29 6.08 3.75
N THR A 163 19.14 7.09 3.80
CA THR A 163 20.19 7.29 4.82
C THR A 163 19.87 8.53 5.68
N GLY A 164 18.77 9.24 5.41
CA GLY A 164 18.21 10.20 6.35
C GLY A 164 17.39 9.46 7.41
N GLY A 165 18.06 8.86 8.39
CA GLY A 165 17.38 8.35 9.58
C GLY A 165 16.59 9.50 10.21
N ALA A 166 15.30 9.27 10.51
CA ALA A 166 14.60 10.12 11.45
C ALA A 166 15.50 10.27 12.68
N GLY A 167 15.79 11.51 13.08
CA GLY A 167 16.60 11.77 14.27
C GLY A 167 16.06 10.99 15.47
N THR A 168 16.89 10.76 16.49
CA THR A 168 16.45 10.05 17.69
C THR A 168 15.17 10.69 18.25
N PRO A 169 14.07 9.93 18.40
CA PRO A 169 12.80 10.49 18.86
C PRO A 169 12.99 11.07 20.27
N THR A 170 12.55 12.31 20.46
CA THR A 170 12.76 13.08 21.70
C THR A 170 11.55 13.06 22.63
N GLY A 171 10.42 12.53 22.17
CA GLY A 171 9.12 12.65 22.83
C GLY A 171 8.40 13.98 22.55
N ALA A 172 9.03 14.90 21.80
CA ALA A 172 8.41 16.17 21.44
C ALA A 172 7.30 15.97 20.39
N TRP A 173 6.15 16.58 20.63
CA TRP A 173 5.04 16.58 19.69
C TRP A 173 5.10 17.77 18.73
N PRO A 174 4.78 17.62 17.44
CA PRO A 174 4.76 18.74 16.52
C PRO A 174 3.58 19.68 16.80
N SER A 175 3.76 20.94 16.41
CA SER A 175 2.65 21.89 16.30
C SER A 175 1.91 21.69 14.98
N SER A 176 0.58 21.77 15.02
CA SER A 176 -0.25 21.71 13.82
C SER A 176 -0.11 22.98 12.98
N ALA A 177 -0.01 22.82 11.66
CA ALA A 177 0.01 23.91 10.69
C ALA A 177 -1.41 24.34 10.23
N GLY A 178 -2.45 23.86 10.90
CA GLY A 178 -3.86 24.14 10.59
C GLY A 178 -4.68 22.85 10.56
N SER A 179 -6.01 22.98 10.47
CA SER A 179 -6.92 21.83 10.52
C SER A 179 -7.62 21.60 9.18
N VAL A 180 -7.89 20.33 8.86
CA VAL A 180 -8.62 19.88 7.67
C VAL A 180 -9.71 18.92 8.11
N SER A 181 -10.97 19.26 7.80
CA SER A 181 -12.09 18.34 7.98
C SER A 181 -12.17 17.39 6.78
N ILE A 182 -12.20 16.09 7.02
CA ILE A 182 -12.47 15.05 6.03
C ILE A 182 -13.88 14.49 6.28
N SER A 183 -14.60 14.18 5.20
CA SER A 183 -15.97 13.66 5.24
C SER A 183 -16.06 12.16 4.93
N GLY A 184 -14.91 11.49 4.88
CA GLY A 184 -14.76 10.09 4.47
C GLY A 184 -13.29 9.76 4.19
N THR A 185 -13.00 8.48 3.94
CA THR A 185 -11.64 7.99 3.70
C THR A 185 -10.96 8.72 2.55
N VAL A 186 -9.76 9.24 2.81
CA VAL A 186 -8.91 9.87 1.81
C VAL A 186 -8.07 8.80 1.11
N SER A 187 -8.32 8.55 -0.17
CA SER A 187 -7.50 7.63 -0.97
C SER A 187 -6.18 8.28 -1.38
N VAL A 188 -5.06 7.57 -1.16
CA VAL A 188 -3.70 8.02 -1.51
C VAL A 188 -3.06 7.02 -2.47
N SER A 189 -2.69 7.48 -3.66
CA SER A 189 -1.96 6.69 -4.67
C SER A 189 -0.83 7.54 -5.21
N GLY A 190 0.36 7.37 -4.65
CA GLY A 190 1.48 8.32 -4.77
C GLY A 190 1.81 8.96 -3.42
N THR A 191 2.36 10.17 -3.39
CA THR A 191 2.68 10.87 -2.14
C THR A 191 1.60 11.88 -1.79
N PHE A 192 1.04 11.76 -0.60
CA PHE A 192 0.23 12.78 0.04
C PHE A 192 1.05 13.46 1.14
N ASP A 193 1.31 14.75 0.97
CA ASP A 193 1.93 15.60 1.99
C ASP A 193 0.86 16.46 2.66
N GLY A 194 0.59 16.22 3.95
CA GLY A 194 -0.41 16.98 4.69
C GLY A 194 0.09 18.32 5.24
N GLY A 195 1.36 18.68 5.01
CA GLY A 195 1.93 19.96 5.43
C GLY A 195 1.92 20.18 6.94
N MET A 196 1.98 19.11 7.74
CA MET A 196 1.80 19.09 9.19
C MET A 196 0.44 19.62 9.69
N LYS A 197 -0.59 19.54 8.85
CA LYS A 197 -1.97 19.85 9.28
C LYS A 197 -2.60 18.71 10.06
N THR A 198 -3.56 19.05 10.90
CA THR A 198 -4.42 18.11 11.61
C THR A 198 -5.62 17.74 10.75
N TYR A 199 -5.72 16.48 10.36
CA TYR A 199 -6.86 15.91 9.66
C TYR A 199 -7.78 15.27 10.70
N CYS A 200 -9.07 15.48 10.55
CA CYS A 200 -10.14 14.90 11.39
C CYS A 200 -11.45 15.03 10.59
N CYS A 201 -12.57 14.37 10.88
CA CYS A 201 -12.84 13.41 11.92
C CYS A 201 -13.69 12.31 11.27
N ILE A 202 -13.34 11.03 11.48
CA ILE A 202 -14.12 9.88 11.01
C ILE A 202 -14.38 8.96 12.19
N GLY A 203 -15.55 8.33 12.21
CA GLY A 203 -15.95 7.37 13.24
C GLY A 203 -16.46 8.06 14.51
N ASP A 204 -16.69 7.24 15.53
CA ASP A 204 -17.24 7.63 16.84
C ASP A 204 -16.21 7.59 17.97
N GLY A 205 -14.96 7.20 17.67
CA GLY A 205 -13.88 7.03 18.66
C GLY A 205 -13.94 5.70 19.44
N GLY A 206 -14.82 4.77 19.05
CA GLY A 206 -14.88 3.42 19.64
C GLY A 206 -13.82 2.45 19.11
N GLN A 207 -13.81 1.23 19.66
CA GLN A 207 -12.89 0.12 19.30
C GLN A 207 -13.54 -0.88 18.31
N SER A 208 -14.46 -0.43 17.46
CA SER A 208 -15.17 -1.32 16.54
C SER A 208 -14.33 -1.61 15.29
N GLU A 209 -14.11 -2.90 14.97
CA GLU A 209 -13.33 -3.35 13.79
C GLU A 209 -13.95 -3.00 12.41
N SER A 210 -15.08 -2.28 12.38
CA SER A 210 -15.76 -1.89 11.13
C SER A 210 -15.71 -0.39 10.86
N GLN A 211 -14.86 0.35 11.57
CA GLN A 211 -14.70 1.78 11.30
C GLN A 211 -13.91 2.01 10.00
N ASP A 212 -14.31 3.05 9.26
CA ASP A 212 -13.56 3.45 8.08
C ASP A 212 -12.22 4.09 8.48
N PRO A 213 -11.12 3.81 7.74
CA PRO A 213 -9.85 4.50 7.96
C PRO A 213 -9.94 5.95 7.47
N MET A 214 -9.16 6.84 8.08
CA MET A 214 -8.99 8.22 7.61
C MET A 214 -8.27 8.28 6.27
N PHE A 215 -7.25 7.44 6.09
CA PHE A 215 -6.47 7.36 4.86
C PHE A 215 -6.38 5.92 4.39
N SER A 216 -6.65 5.67 3.10
CA SER A 216 -6.40 4.39 2.44
C SER A 216 -5.31 4.58 1.40
N ILE A 217 -4.13 3.99 1.66
CA ILE A 217 -2.92 4.15 0.88
C ILE A 217 -2.77 2.94 -0.04
N ALA A 218 -2.82 3.18 -1.34
CA ALA A 218 -2.56 2.18 -2.36
C ALA A 218 -1.10 1.69 -2.29
N ASN A 219 -0.83 0.53 -2.89
CA ASN A 219 0.51 -0.02 -2.99
C ASN A 219 1.52 1.00 -3.57
N GLY A 220 2.67 1.15 -2.90
CA GLY A 220 3.72 2.14 -3.21
C GLY A 220 3.43 3.56 -2.73
N GLY A 221 2.25 3.83 -2.15
CA GLY A 221 1.87 5.16 -1.69
C GLY A 221 2.64 5.63 -0.46
N THR A 222 2.74 6.95 -0.30
CA THR A 222 3.37 7.62 0.84
C THR A 222 2.38 8.60 1.46
N LEU A 223 2.18 8.50 2.77
CA LEU A 223 1.52 9.52 3.58
C LEU A 223 2.60 10.21 4.40
N GLN A 224 2.70 11.54 4.31
CA GLN A 224 3.72 12.27 5.05
C GLN A 224 3.26 13.59 5.64
N ASN A 225 3.90 13.98 6.74
CA ASN A 225 3.66 15.25 7.43
C ASN A 225 2.16 15.44 7.74
N VAL A 226 1.56 14.45 8.38
CA VAL A 226 0.13 14.44 8.70
C VAL A 226 -0.03 14.29 10.21
N ILE A 227 -0.91 15.08 10.81
CA ILE A 227 -1.39 14.83 12.17
C ILE A 227 -2.82 14.29 12.05
N LEU A 228 -3.10 13.09 12.55
CA LEU A 228 -4.43 12.56 12.71
C LEU A 228 -4.99 13.02 14.05
N GLY A 229 -6.10 13.76 13.99
CA GLY A 229 -6.89 14.18 15.14
C GLY A 229 -7.89 13.10 15.57
N SER A 230 -8.66 13.38 16.61
CA SER A 230 -9.69 12.49 17.14
C SER A 230 -11.09 12.99 16.77
N PRO A 231 -12.06 12.11 16.46
CA PRO A 231 -11.90 10.67 16.27
C PRO A 231 -11.17 10.31 14.96
N ALA A 232 -10.36 9.25 15.03
CA ALA A 232 -9.47 8.82 13.96
C ALA A 232 -9.93 7.55 13.21
N GLY A 233 -11.14 7.05 13.47
CA GLY A 233 -11.63 5.79 12.92
C GLY A 233 -10.63 4.64 13.11
N ASP A 234 -10.47 3.82 12.06
CA ASP A 234 -9.41 2.79 11.96
C ASP A 234 -8.11 3.35 11.32
N GLY A 235 -7.75 4.57 11.70
CA GLY A 235 -6.46 5.21 11.39
C GLY A 235 -6.11 5.25 9.91
N VAL A 236 -5.02 4.57 9.55
CA VAL A 236 -4.47 4.53 8.19
C VAL A 236 -4.40 3.09 7.68
N HIS A 237 -4.99 2.81 6.52
CA HIS A 237 -4.85 1.52 5.85
C HIS A 237 -3.79 1.56 4.76
N CYS A 238 -2.90 0.57 4.77
CA CYS A 238 -2.00 0.31 3.66
C CYS A 238 -2.46 -0.93 2.89
N GLU A 239 -3.04 -0.72 1.71
CA GLU A 239 -3.59 -1.78 0.85
C GLU A 239 -2.49 -2.57 0.10
N GLY A 240 -1.25 -2.08 0.13
CA GLY A 240 -0.05 -2.75 -0.32
C GLY A 240 1.16 -2.36 0.54
N THR A 241 2.36 -2.40 -0.03
CA THR A 241 3.50 -1.70 0.59
C THR A 241 3.22 -0.21 0.63
N CYS A 242 3.55 0.48 1.72
CA CYS A 242 3.33 1.92 1.86
C CYS A 242 4.44 2.57 2.67
N THR A 243 4.54 3.90 2.64
CA THR A 243 5.41 4.67 3.53
C THR A 243 4.58 5.65 4.35
N LEU A 244 4.69 5.56 5.67
CA LEU A 244 4.21 6.56 6.62
C LEU A 244 5.43 7.34 7.10
N ARG A 245 5.54 8.61 6.73
CA ARG A 245 6.71 9.45 7.05
C ARG A 245 6.29 10.66 7.87
N ASN A 246 6.80 10.78 9.09
CA ASN A 246 6.48 11.92 9.96
C ASN A 246 4.95 12.08 10.12
N VAL A 247 4.26 10.96 10.39
CA VAL A 247 2.82 10.92 10.64
C VAL A 247 2.59 10.82 12.14
N TRP A 248 1.62 11.58 12.65
CA TRP A 248 1.38 11.75 14.08
C TRP A 248 -0.08 11.45 14.43
N TRP A 249 -0.34 10.64 15.44
CA TRP A 249 -1.70 10.32 15.91
C TRP A 249 -1.91 10.91 17.30
N ASN A 250 -2.74 11.96 17.41
CA ASN A 250 -3.04 12.61 18.68
C ASN A 250 -3.82 11.70 19.64
N ASP A 251 -4.55 10.75 19.08
CA ASP A 251 -5.40 9.78 19.73
C ASP A 251 -5.52 8.59 18.77
N ILE A 252 -5.15 7.39 19.21
CA ILE A 252 -5.29 6.19 18.39
C ILE A 252 -6.76 5.75 18.51
N GLY A 253 -7.43 5.57 17.36
CA GLY A 253 -8.78 5.03 17.32
C GLY A 253 -8.79 3.53 17.65
N GLU A 254 -9.21 2.69 16.71
CA GLU A 254 -8.96 1.25 16.83
C GLU A 254 -7.46 0.96 16.75
N ASP A 255 -6.87 1.21 15.57
CA ASP A 255 -5.45 1.10 15.29
C ASP A 255 -4.90 2.43 14.75
N ALA A 256 -3.60 2.68 14.89
CA ALA A 256 -2.97 3.84 14.25
C ALA A 256 -2.79 3.58 12.75
N ALA A 257 -2.28 2.40 12.39
CA ALA A 257 -2.24 1.95 11.01
C ALA A 257 -2.32 0.43 10.88
N THR A 258 -2.99 0.01 9.80
CA THR A 258 -3.26 -1.39 9.46
C THR A 258 -2.64 -1.73 8.10
N PHE A 259 -1.69 -2.67 8.10
CA PHE A 259 -0.97 -3.14 6.91
C PHE A 259 -1.65 -4.38 6.34
N LYS A 260 -2.31 -4.24 5.18
CA LYS A 260 -3.21 -5.25 4.59
C LYS A 260 -2.62 -5.92 3.35
N GLY A 261 -1.59 -5.35 2.75
CA GLY A 261 -0.97 -5.83 1.51
C GLY A 261 -0.53 -7.30 1.56
N THR A 262 -0.88 -8.07 0.53
CA THR A 262 -0.52 -9.50 0.40
C THR A 262 0.52 -9.77 -0.69
N GLY A 263 1.05 -8.72 -1.32
CA GLY A 263 2.08 -8.80 -2.36
C GLY A 263 3.51 -9.01 -1.84
N GLY A 264 3.70 -9.15 -0.53
CA GLY A 264 5.01 -9.16 0.12
C GLY A 264 5.65 -7.76 0.17
N GLY A 265 6.99 -7.72 0.23
CA GLY A 265 7.75 -6.47 0.26
C GLY A 265 7.86 -5.85 1.66
N THR A 266 8.08 -4.53 1.71
CA THR A 266 8.27 -3.80 2.97
C THR A 266 7.47 -2.50 2.99
N SER A 267 6.64 -2.35 4.02
CA SER A 267 6.04 -1.06 4.39
C SER A 267 6.94 -0.36 5.41
N TYR A 268 6.98 0.97 5.36
CA TYR A 268 7.88 1.78 6.18
C TYR A 268 7.09 2.75 7.06
N VAL A 269 7.48 2.83 8.32
CA VAL A 269 7.12 3.89 9.27
C VAL A 269 8.42 4.62 9.62
N ILE A 270 8.52 5.89 9.27
CA ILE A 270 9.75 6.70 9.35
C ILE A 270 9.47 7.99 10.11
N GLY A 271 9.98 8.08 11.34
CA GLY A 271 9.67 9.19 12.25
C GLY A 271 8.19 9.17 12.68
N GLY A 272 7.73 10.29 13.23
CA GLY A 272 6.35 10.43 13.68
C GLY A 272 6.12 9.92 15.11
N GLY A 273 4.86 9.86 15.50
CA GLY A 273 4.51 9.32 16.80
C GLY A 273 3.01 9.13 17.01
N ALA A 274 2.64 8.30 17.99
CA ALA A 274 1.25 8.07 18.33
C ALA A 274 1.06 8.04 19.85
N ARG A 275 -0.16 8.32 20.31
CA ARG A 275 -0.49 8.26 21.72
C ARG A 275 -1.95 7.89 21.97
N SER A 276 -2.25 7.52 23.22
CA SER A 276 -3.60 7.22 23.69
C SER A 276 -4.26 6.05 22.95
N GLY A 277 -3.54 4.95 22.77
CA GLY A 277 -4.10 3.71 22.22
C GLY A 277 -4.60 2.75 23.29
N SER A 278 -5.62 1.96 22.95
CA SER A 278 -6.17 0.95 23.87
C SER A 278 -5.51 -0.42 23.71
N ASP A 279 -5.28 -0.89 22.48
CA ASP A 279 -4.70 -2.22 22.22
C ASP A 279 -3.44 -2.16 21.35
N LYS A 280 -3.57 -1.89 20.04
CA LYS A 280 -2.48 -2.05 19.08
C LYS A 280 -2.28 -0.78 18.27
N THR A 281 -1.04 -0.33 18.17
CA THR A 281 -0.66 0.84 17.36
C THR A 281 -0.57 0.43 15.89
N PHE A 282 0.22 -0.60 15.59
CA PHE A 282 0.40 -1.11 14.23
C PHE A 282 -0.09 -2.55 14.10
N GLN A 283 -1.14 -2.72 13.31
CA GLN A 283 -1.72 -4.01 12.99
C GLN A 283 -1.20 -4.51 11.64
N HIS A 284 -0.70 -5.74 11.60
CA HIS A 284 -0.20 -6.36 10.37
C HIS A 284 -1.06 -7.55 9.99
N ASN A 285 -1.99 -7.33 9.06
CA ASN A 285 -2.93 -8.32 8.53
C ASN A 285 -2.39 -9.04 7.30
N GLY A 286 -1.66 -8.32 6.44
CA GLY A 286 -1.05 -8.82 5.21
C GLY A 286 0.18 -9.71 5.40
N ASN A 287 1.03 -9.83 4.38
CA ASN A 287 2.32 -10.53 4.45
C ASN A 287 3.49 -9.56 4.20
N GLY A 288 4.72 -10.05 4.38
CA GLY A 288 5.92 -9.26 4.15
C GLY A 288 6.45 -8.61 5.43
N THR A 289 7.02 -7.41 5.31
CA THR A 289 7.73 -6.73 6.39
C THR A 289 7.14 -5.36 6.71
N VAL A 290 7.05 -5.01 7.99
CA VAL A 290 6.85 -3.62 8.45
C VAL A 290 8.15 -3.14 9.09
N SER A 291 8.71 -2.04 8.59
CA SER A 291 9.93 -1.42 9.12
C SER A 291 9.59 -0.13 9.84
N ILE A 292 9.77 -0.10 11.15
CA ILE A 292 9.44 1.02 12.04
C ILE A 292 10.73 1.65 12.52
N SER A 293 10.92 2.94 12.24
CA SER A 293 12.14 3.64 12.62
C SER A 293 11.89 5.08 13.07
N GLY A 294 12.59 5.52 14.12
CA GLY A 294 12.49 6.91 14.59
C GLY A 294 11.15 7.30 15.22
N PHE A 295 10.32 6.32 15.58
CA PHE A 295 8.95 6.53 16.04
C PHE A 295 8.88 6.79 17.55
N TYR A 296 7.99 7.68 17.98
CA TYR A 296 7.64 7.89 19.38
C TYR A 296 6.24 7.33 19.70
N LEU A 297 6.12 6.46 20.69
CA LEU A 297 4.83 5.96 21.15
C LEU A 297 4.63 6.31 22.63
N LYS A 298 3.45 6.79 23.00
CA LYS A 298 3.06 7.04 24.40
C LYS A 298 1.68 6.49 24.76
N GLY A 299 1.58 5.54 25.69
CA GLY A 299 0.29 5.06 26.21
C GLY A 299 -0.45 4.21 25.18
N SER A 300 -0.03 2.94 25.01
CA SER A 300 -0.70 1.97 24.12
C SER A 300 -0.32 0.55 24.52
N GLY A 301 -1.22 -0.43 24.36
CA GLY A 301 -0.90 -1.82 24.69
C GLY A 301 0.30 -2.35 23.91
N LYS A 302 0.30 -2.24 22.57
CA LYS A 302 1.34 -2.83 21.71
C LYS A 302 1.76 -1.88 20.61
N LEU A 303 3.07 -1.73 20.39
CA LEU A 303 3.57 -1.01 19.21
C LEU A 303 3.24 -1.78 17.92
N TYR A 304 3.52 -3.08 17.86
CA TYR A 304 3.27 -3.90 16.67
C TYR A 304 2.63 -5.24 17.02
N ARG A 305 1.62 -5.64 16.25
CA ARG A 305 1.01 -6.97 16.31
C ARG A 305 0.84 -7.59 14.92
N ALA A 306 1.43 -8.77 14.73
CA ALA A 306 1.11 -9.64 13.60
C ALA A 306 -0.26 -10.30 13.84
N CYS A 307 -1.21 -10.19 12.92
CA CYS A 307 -2.55 -10.76 13.14
C CYS A 307 -2.51 -12.26 13.46
N GLY A 308 -3.05 -12.66 14.61
CA GLY A 308 -2.94 -14.04 15.10
C GLY A 308 -4.11 -14.95 14.74
N ASN A 309 -5.26 -14.40 14.35
CA ASN A 309 -6.49 -15.14 14.04
C ASN A 309 -7.22 -14.58 12.81
N CYS A 310 -6.48 -13.94 11.89
CA CYS A 310 -7.02 -13.48 10.62
C CYS A 310 -7.60 -14.64 9.79
N SER A 311 -8.52 -14.31 8.88
CA SER A 311 -9.11 -15.30 7.95
C SER A 311 -8.06 -16.04 7.12
N THR A 312 -6.97 -15.35 6.80
CA THR A 312 -5.81 -15.93 6.12
C THR A 312 -4.59 -15.78 7.01
N SER A 313 -3.91 -16.91 7.26
CA SER A 313 -2.63 -16.95 7.95
C SER A 313 -1.51 -16.53 7.00
N HIS A 314 -0.64 -15.63 7.46
CA HIS A 314 0.51 -15.16 6.70
C HIS A 314 1.76 -15.22 7.55
N GLN A 315 2.91 -15.43 6.90
CA GLN A 315 4.21 -15.17 7.48
C GLN A 315 4.50 -13.66 7.41
N ARG A 316 4.84 -13.08 8.55
CA ARG A 316 5.00 -11.63 8.75
C ARG A 316 6.30 -11.31 9.46
N HIS A 317 6.90 -10.18 9.10
CA HIS A 317 8.14 -9.72 9.69
C HIS A 317 8.01 -8.28 10.16
N VAL A 318 8.72 -7.94 11.23
CA VAL A 318 8.86 -6.56 11.70
C VAL A 318 10.32 -6.23 11.94
N ARG A 319 10.71 -5.01 11.56
CA ARG A 319 12.01 -4.41 11.90
C ARG A 319 11.75 -3.15 12.70
N ILE A 320 12.23 -3.09 13.93
CA ILE A 320 12.00 -1.97 14.85
C ILE A 320 13.35 -1.40 15.23
N ASP A 321 13.54 -0.11 14.98
CA ASP A 321 14.86 0.48 15.10
C ASP A 321 14.81 1.95 15.53
N ASN A 322 15.59 2.36 16.53
CA ASN A 322 15.64 3.76 16.99
C ASN A 322 14.24 4.31 17.36
N VAL A 323 13.54 3.64 18.26
CA VAL A 323 12.21 4.07 18.72
C VAL A 323 12.24 4.45 20.21
N LEU A 324 11.38 5.38 20.61
CA LEU A 324 11.13 5.73 22.01
C LEU A 324 9.71 5.31 22.35
N LEU A 325 9.56 4.44 23.33
CA LEU A 325 8.27 3.90 23.74
C LEU A 325 8.09 4.18 25.22
N ASP A 326 7.00 4.85 25.54
CA ASP A 326 6.65 5.34 26.87
C ASP A 326 5.28 4.79 27.24
N ASP A 327 5.17 4.14 28.40
CA ASP A 327 3.90 3.59 28.88
C ASP A 327 3.23 2.62 27.88
N ILE A 328 3.91 1.50 27.59
CA ILE A 328 3.39 0.44 26.72
C ILE A 328 3.55 -0.95 27.34
N ASP A 329 2.68 -1.90 26.99
CA ASP A 329 2.77 -3.28 27.50
C ASP A 329 3.72 -4.16 26.67
N MET A 330 3.79 -3.93 25.35
CA MET A 330 4.55 -4.78 24.42
C MET A 330 5.12 -4.04 23.20
N VAL A 331 6.37 -4.32 22.85
CA VAL A 331 7.01 -3.76 21.63
C VAL A 331 6.55 -4.52 20.38
N ALA A 332 6.68 -5.85 20.36
CA ALA A 332 6.23 -6.66 19.21
C ALA A 332 5.58 -7.97 19.64
N GLY A 333 4.40 -8.27 19.10
CA GLY A 333 3.74 -9.58 19.20
C GLY A 333 3.75 -10.33 17.86
N ILE A 334 4.45 -11.46 17.79
CA ILE A 334 4.64 -12.27 16.56
C ILE A 334 4.09 -13.69 16.71
N ASN A 335 3.68 -14.33 15.60
CA ASN A 335 3.20 -15.72 15.60
C ASN A 335 4.35 -16.67 15.19
N SER A 336 5.07 -17.23 16.17
CA SER A 336 6.31 -17.97 15.89
C SER A 336 6.09 -19.25 15.08
N ASN A 337 4.93 -19.89 15.24
CA ASN A 337 4.54 -21.09 14.50
C ASN A 337 4.30 -20.87 13.00
N TRP A 338 4.10 -19.62 12.57
CA TRP A 338 3.98 -19.25 11.15
C TRP A 338 5.30 -18.71 10.57
N GLY A 339 6.38 -18.78 11.35
CA GLY A 339 7.70 -18.31 10.93
C GLY A 339 7.84 -16.79 10.98
N ASP A 340 7.00 -16.08 11.75
CA ASP A 340 7.12 -14.64 11.91
C ASP A 340 8.47 -14.27 12.54
N THR A 341 9.01 -13.09 12.20
CA THR A 341 10.25 -12.60 12.82
C THR A 341 10.15 -11.15 13.25
N ALA A 342 10.76 -10.82 14.39
CA ALA A 342 10.95 -9.46 14.86
C ALA A 342 12.45 -9.20 15.01
N THR A 343 12.97 -8.25 14.25
CA THR A 343 14.32 -7.70 14.44
C THR A 343 14.20 -6.38 15.18
N ILE A 344 14.77 -6.26 16.37
CA ILE A 344 14.57 -5.11 17.24
C ILE A 344 15.94 -4.57 17.67
N THR A 345 16.22 -3.31 17.37
CA THR A 345 17.47 -2.61 17.69
C THR A 345 17.22 -1.21 18.22
N ARG A 346 18.10 -0.71 19.09
CA ARG A 346 18.10 0.70 19.54
C ARG A 346 16.73 1.19 20.05
N VAL A 347 16.08 0.43 20.92
CA VAL A 347 14.81 0.83 21.56
C VAL A 347 15.09 1.53 22.87
N THR A 348 14.45 2.66 23.11
CA THR A 348 14.35 3.25 24.46
C THR A 348 12.98 2.97 25.04
N LEU A 349 12.92 2.27 26.17
CA LEU A 349 11.70 2.00 26.93
C LEU A 349 11.67 2.88 28.17
N VAL A 350 10.64 3.71 28.34
CA VAL A 350 10.34 4.34 29.62
C VAL A 350 9.44 3.39 30.39
N GLY A 351 9.94 2.85 31.51
CA GLY A 351 9.28 1.76 32.23
C GLY A 351 9.59 0.36 31.67
N SER A 352 8.69 -0.60 31.91
CA SER A 352 8.87 -2.01 31.54
C SER A 352 7.82 -2.47 30.53
N ALA A 353 8.25 -3.20 29.50
CA ALA A 353 7.38 -3.81 28.50
C ALA A 353 7.92 -5.19 28.08
N THR A 354 7.05 -6.06 27.59
CA THR A 354 7.47 -7.25 26.85
C THR A 354 8.07 -6.83 25.50
N VAL A 355 9.31 -7.17 25.22
CA VAL A 355 10.00 -6.70 24.01
C VAL A 355 9.58 -7.53 22.79
N CYS A 356 9.71 -8.84 22.85
CA CYS A 356 9.30 -9.71 21.75
C CYS A 356 8.42 -10.85 22.26
N GLY A 357 7.11 -10.64 22.23
CA GLY A 357 6.12 -11.64 22.61
C GLY A 357 5.88 -12.65 21.49
N LYS A 358 6.03 -13.95 21.79
CA LYS A 358 5.71 -15.03 20.87
C LYS A 358 4.31 -15.56 21.14
N TYR A 359 3.57 -15.81 20.08
CA TYR A 359 2.23 -16.36 20.11
C TYR A 359 2.12 -17.59 19.21
N GLN A 360 1.17 -18.46 19.53
CA GLN A 360 0.65 -19.47 18.62
C GLN A 360 -0.47 -18.83 17.80
N GLY A 361 -0.18 -18.49 16.54
CA GLY A 361 -1.20 -18.08 15.57
C GLY A 361 -2.14 -19.26 15.25
N VAL A 362 -3.41 -18.93 15.04
CA VAL A 362 -4.51 -19.89 14.84
C VAL A 362 -5.41 -19.45 13.68
N SER A 363 -6.23 -20.35 13.16
CA SER A 363 -7.27 -19.98 12.19
C SER A 363 -8.34 -19.10 12.83
N LYS A 364 -8.99 -18.26 12.02
CA LYS A 364 -10.11 -17.41 12.46
C LYS A 364 -11.16 -18.18 13.26
N GLY A 365 -11.63 -17.56 14.34
CA GLY A 365 -12.59 -18.14 15.28
C GLY A 365 -11.95 -18.76 16.54
N ASN A 366 -10.62 -18.77 16.62
CA ASN A 366 -9.89 -19.15 17.83
C ASN A 366 -9.02 -18.00 18.31
N GLU A 367 -8.69 -17.99 19.60
CA GLU A 367 -7.81 -16.99 20.19
C GLU A 367 -6.34 -17.45 20.16
N PRO A 368 -5.40 -16.61 19.70
CA PRO A 368 -3.98 -16.91 19.75
C PRO A 368 -3.49 -17.04 21.18
N SER A 369 -2.73 -18.09 21.50
CA SER A 369 -2.16 -18.26 22.84
C SER A 369 -0.76 -17.63 22.95
N TYR A 370 -0.49 -16.98 24.08
CA TYR A 370 0.85 -16.45 24.37
C TYR A 370 1.80 -17.58 24.77
N LEU A 371 2.98 -17.61 24.16
CA LEU A 371 4.01 -18.63 24.36
C LEU A 371 5.21 -18.14 25.18
N GLY A 372 5.19 -16.87 25.60
CA GLY A 372 6.28 -16.24 26.35
C GLY A 372 7.10 -15.25 25.52
N GLU A 373 8.01 -14.58 26.19
CA GLU A 373 8.92 -13.61 25.59
C GLU A 373 10.15 -14.32 24.99
N GLY A 374 10.58 -13.88 23.80
CA GLY A 374 11.77 -14.37 23.11
C GLY A 374 12.93 -13.36 23.14
N TRP A 375 14.15 -13.89 23.21
CA TRP A 375 15.40 -13.11 23.19
C TRP A 375 16.45 -13.87 22.41
N ASN A 376 17.09 -13.21 21.44
CA ASN A 376 18.14 -13.75 20.57
C ASN A 376 17.84 -15.18 20.07
N ASP A 377 16.64 -15.37 19.53
CA ASP A 377 16.21 -16.65 18.95
C ASP A 377 15.86 -16.49 17.46
N ALA A 378 15.39 -17.58 16.83
CA ALA A 378 15.10 -17.59 15.39
C ALA A 378 13.99 -16.59 14.98
N ASN A 379 13.02 -16.35 15.86
CA ASN A 379 11.88 -15.47 15.62
C ASN A 379 12.14 -14.07 16.20
N CYS A 380 12.64 -14.00 17.44
CA CYS A 380 12.95 -12.78 18.19
C CYS A 380 14.44 -12.45 18.11
N LYS A 381 14.81 -11.67 17.08
CA LYS A 381 16.18 -11.23 16.80
C LYS A 381 16.46 -9.92 17.54
N VAL A 382 16.66 -10.05 18.84
CA VAL A 382 16.88 -8.92 19.76
C VAL A 382 17.79 -9.34 20.92
N ASN A 383 18.80 -8.53 21.22
CA ASN A 383 19.64 -8.69 22.41
C ASN A 383 19.19 -7.73 23.52
N ARG A 384 19.55 -8.04 24.76
CA ARG A 384 19.30 -7.12 25.89
C ARG A 384 19.97 -5.76 25.70
N SER A 385 21.14 -5.73 25.06
CA SER A 385 21.86 -4.50 24.73
C SER A 385 21.17 -3.61 23.68
N ASP A 386 20.19 -4.15 22.95
CA ASP A 386 19.40 -3.38 21.98
C ASP A 386 18.35 -2.50 22.66
N ILE A 387 18.13 -2.69 23.97
CA ILE A 387 17.09 -2.03 24.76
C ILE A 387 17.75 -1.16 25.84
N THR A 388 17.41 0.12 25.83
CA THR A 388 17.76 1.07 26.89
C THR A 388 16.51 1.36 27.71
N TYR A 389 16.55 1.04 29.00
CA TYR A 389 15.48 1.37 29.94
C TYR A 389 15.72 2.76 30.53
N ARG A 390 14.65 3.54 30.71
CA ARG A 390 14.65 4.88 31.33
C ARG A 390 13.62 4.98 32.44
#